data_AF-A0A2K8KQ35-F1
#
_entry.id   AF-A0A2K8KQ35-F1
#
_cell.length_a   1.000
_cell.length_b   1.000
_cell.length_c   1.000
_cell.angle_alpha   90.00
_cell.angle_beta   90.00
_cell.angle_gamma   90.00
#
_symmetry.space_group_name_H-M   'P 1'
#
loop_
_entity.id
_entity.type
_entity.pdbx_description
1 polymer ?
#
loop_
_entity_poly.entity_id
_entity_poly.type
_entity_poly.pdbx_seq_one_letter_code
_entity_poly.pdbx_strand_id
1 'polypeptide(L)'
;MALPDFTEFEPFNSLRAQMGTDRLGFFELFDPTLHLTGIERSELAHQGLTLSRREVRCLLDFTLVYKNSRLIVLEGQRYHLAVCPDLPVSDILHISTSLIAFGGAASVCPACLQTLQYQGYDAQKARKESYSRQVLEDFSLDQFWTSFHLYPVSEKRDIRKRLPMSES
;
A
#
# COMPACT_ATOMS: atom_id res chain seq x y z
N MET A 1 6.72 -47.28 -5.60
CA MET A 1 7.18 -45.87 -5.62
C MET A 1 6.74 -45.26 -4.30
N ALA A 2 7.66 -44.75 -3.48
CA ALA A 2 7.31 -44.09 -2.22
C ALA A 2 6.94 -42.62 -2.52
N LEU A 3 5.78 -42.17 -2.02
CA LEU A 3 5.43 -40.76 -2.10
C LEU A 3 6.34 -39.96 -1.15
N PRO A 4 6.86 -38.79 -1.58
CA PRO A 4 7.61 -37.93 -0.68
C PRO A 4 6.71 -37.48 0.47
N ASP A 5 7.30 -37.37 1.66
CA ASP A 5 6.60 -36.77 2.79
C ASP A 5 6.40 -35.28 2.52
N PHE A 6 5.16 -34.91 2.21
CA PHE A 6 4.79 -33.54 1.89
C PHE A 6 4.93 -32.58 3.08
N THR A 7 5.12 -33.09 4.30
CA THR A 7 5.38 -32.26 5.48
C THR A 7 6.83 -31.78 5.56
N GLU A 8 7.77 -32.50 4.94
CA GLU A 8 9.20 -32.18 4.88
C GLU A 8 9.65 -31.67 3.50
N PHE A 9 8.71 -31.56 2.55
CA PHE A 9 9.03 -31.17 1.19
C PHE A 9 9.39 -29.67 1.10
N GLU A 10 10.68 -29.40 0.92
CA GLU A 10 11.25 -28.05 0.99
C GLU A 10 10.61 -27.00 0.07
N PRO A 11 10.19 -27.33 -1.17
CA PRO A 11 9.43 -26.39 -2.00
C PRO A 11 8.12 -25.91 -1.37
N PHE A 12 7.43 -26.78 -0.61
CA PHE A 12 6.22 -26.38 0.11
C PHE A 12 6.52 -25.58 1.37
N ASN A 13 7.62 -25.89 2.07
CA ASN A 13 8.08 -25.08 3.19
C ASN A 13 8.44 -23.65 2.75
N SER A 14 9.13 -23.53 1.61
CA SER A 14 9.47 -22.25 0.99
C SER A 14 8.22 -21.46 0.58
N LEU A 15 7.25 -22.12 -0.09
CA LEU A 15 5.99 -21.49 -0.47
C LEU A 15 5.19 -21.04 0.76
N ARG A 16 5.14 -21.87 1.81
CA ARG A 16 4.44 -21.58 3.07
C ARG A 16 5.07 -20.37 3.79
N ALA A 17 6.40 -20.29 3.81
CA ALA A 17 7.13 -19.13 4.32
C ALA A 17 6.81 -17.86 3.52
N GLN A 18 6.74 -17.95 2.18
CA GLN A 18 6.34 -16.83 1.32
C GLN A 18 4.88 -16.39 1.56
N MET A 19 4.00 -17.33 1.90
CA MET A 19 2.61 -17.04 2.32
C MET A 19 2.53 -16.46 3.74
N GLY A 20 3.66 -16.33 4.45
CA GLY A 20 3.73 -15.72 5.78
C GLY A 20 3.15 -16.57 6.89
N THR A 21 3.11 -17.91 6.71
CA THR A 21 2.64 -18.84 7.73
C THR A 21 3.70 -19.89 8.08
N ASP A 22 3.74 -20.26 9.33
CA ASP A 22 4.59 -21.27 9.95
C ASP A 22 3.81 -22.56 10.26
N ARG A 23 2.50 -22.60 9.97
CA ARG A 23 1.62 -23.74 10.26
C ARG A 23 1.19 -24.48 8.98
N LEU A 24 1.31 -25.80 9.02
CA LEU A 24 0.72 -26.69 8.01
C LEU A 24 -0.81 -26.53 7.99
N GLY A 25 -1.38 -26.37 6.80
CA GLY A 25 -2.84 -26.26 6.62
C GLY A 25 -3.45 -24.92 7.10
N PHE A 26 -2.66 -23.86 7.21
CA PHE A 26 -3.20 -22.53 7.51
C PHE A 26 -3.92 -21.96 6.28
N PHE A 27 -5.24 -21.99 6.30
CA PHE A 27 -6.11 -21.32 5.34
C PHE A 27 -6.87 -20.21 6.06
N GLU A 28 -6.74 -18.98 5.57
CA GLU A 28 -7.62 -17.91 6.00
C GLU A 28 -8.88 -17.97 5.14
N LEU A 29 -10.04 -18.10 5.79
CA LEU A 29 -11.32 -18.09 5.08
C LEU A 29 -11.50 -16.72 4.44
N PHE A 30 -11.98 -16.71 3.21
CA PHE A 30 -12.25 -15.47 2.50
C PHE A 30 -13.38 -14.69 3.20
N ASP A 31 -13.04 -13.53 3.75
CA ASP A 31 -14.00 -12.55 4.25
C ASP A 31 -14.05 -11.35 3.28
N PRO A 32 -15.17 -11.09 2.58
CA PRO A 32 -15.29 -9.98 1.64
C PRO A 32 -15.20 -8.60 2.30
N THR A 33 -15.33 -8.51 3.63
CA THR A 33 -15.16 -7.25 4.36
C THR A 33 -13.69 -6.91 4.62
N LEU A 34 -12.84 -7.94 4.70
CA LEU A 34 -11.40 -7.82 5.00
C LEU A 34 -10.51 -8.05 3.78
N HIS A 35 -11.00 -8.79 2.80
CA HIS A 35 -10.24 -9.21 1.62
C HIS A 35 -10.82 -8.62 0.34
N LEU A 36 -9.93 -8.11 -0.51
CA LEU A 36 -10.30 -7.75 -1.87
C LEU A 36 -10.85 -8.95 -2.61
N THR A 37 -12.00 -8.75 -3.25
CA THR A 37 -12.50 -9.65 -4.29
C THR A 37 -11.59 -9.57 -5.53
N GLY A 38 -11.71 -10.57 -6.41
CA GLY A 38 -10.99 -10.53 -7.70
C GLY A 38 -11.34 -9.31 -8.56
N ILE A 39 -12.61 -8.87 -8.50
CA ILE A 39 -13.09 -7.67 -9.20
C ILE A 39 -12.42 -6.43 -8.62
N GLU A 40 -12.52 -6.20 -7.31
CA GLU A 40 -11.92 -5.03 -6.67
C GLU A 40 -10.40 -4.95 -6.92
N ARG A 41 -9.69 -6.08 -6.87
CA ARG A 41 -8.26 -6.12 -7.17
C ARG A 41 -7.97 -5.73 -8.62
N SER A 42 -8.78 -6.22 -9.56
CA SER A 42 -8.64 -5.85 -10.97
C SER A 42 -8.95 -4.37 -11.19
N GLU A 43 -9.99 -3.84 -10.55
CA GLU A 43 -10.37 -2.43 -10.66
C GLU A 43 -9.27 -1.54 -10.09
N LEU A 44 -8.78 -1.81 -8.87
CA LEU A 44 -7.67 -1.09 -8.27
C LEU A 44 -6.40 -1.06 -9.14
N ALA A 45 -6.11 -2.14 -9.86
CA ALA A 45 -4.93 -2.23 -10.69
C ALA A 45 -5.05 -1.46 -12.02
N HIS A 46 -6.26 -1.25 -12.55
CA HIS A 46 -6.46 -0.71 -13.90
C HIS A 46 -7.20 0.63 -13.92
N GLN A 47 -8.35 0.73 -13.26
CA GLN A 47 -9.24 1.90 -13.34
C GLN A 47 -9.33 2.68 -12.03
N GLY A 48 -8.88 2.10 -10.92
CA GLY A 48 -9.09 2.60 -9.56
C GLY A 48 -10.50 2.32 -9.02
N LEU A 49 -10.74 2.73 -7.78
CA LEU A 49 -12.04 2.68 -7.12
C LEU A 49 -12.38 4.03 -6.52
N THR A 50 -13.68 4.30 -6.40
CA THR A 50 -14.19 5.47 -5.68
C THR A 50 -14.91 4.97 -4.44
N LEU A 51 -14.45 5.37 -3.27
CA LEU A 51 -15.01 4.88 -1.99
C LEU A 51 -14.98 5.96 -0.91
N SER A 52 -15.71 5.70 0.18
CA SER A 52 -15.74 6.66 1.28
C SER A 52 -14.37 6.72 1.95
N ARG A 53 -13.95 7.93 2.34
CA ARG A 53 -12.80 8.15 3.23
C ARG A 53 -12.88 7.30 4.50
N ARG A 54 -14.09 6.97 4.95
CA ARG A 54 -14.35 6.10 6.11
C ARG A 54 -14.05 4.63 5.86
N GLU A 55 -13.77 4.20 4.64
CA GLU A 55 -13.37 2.84 4.29
C GLU A 55 -11.85 2.71 4.18
N VAL A 56 -11.15 3.81 3.88
CA VAL A 56 -9.68 3.88 3.92
C VAL A 56 -9.20 3.89 5.37
N ARG A 57 -8.11 3.17 5.61
CA ARG A 57 -7.40 3.09 6.88
C ARG A 57 -5.94 3.46 6.68
N CYS A 58 -5.23 3.66 7.77
CA CYS A 58 -3.78 3.77 7.75
C CYS A 58 -3.12 2.69 8.61
N LEU A 59 -1.93 2.28 8.19
CA LEU A 59 -1.07 1.38 8.93
C LEU A 59 -0.15 2.16 9.87
N LEU A 60 0.59 1.45 10.72
CA LEU A 60 1.56 2.06 11.65
C LEU A 60 2.75 2.71 10.94
N ASP A 61 3.06 2.26 9.72
CA ASP A 61 4.05 2.88 8.83
C ASP A 61 3.50 4.10 8.08
N PHE A 62 2.31 4.59 8.47
CA PHE A 62 1.56 5.70 7.87
C PHE A 62 1.00 5.45 6.47
N THR A 63 1.28 4.30 5.83
CA THR A 63 0.73 3.99 4.51
C THR A 63 -0.77 3.77 4.53
N LEU A 64 -1.42 4.07 3.40
CA LEU A 64 -2.86 3.95 3.23
C LEU A 64 -3.24 2.51 2.85
N VAL A 65 -4.37 2.04 3.36
CA VAL A 65 -4.85 0.67 3.14
C VAL A 65 -6.37 0.62 2.98
N TYR A 66 -6.84 -0.24 2.08
CA TYR A 66 -8.26 -0.62 1.90
C TYR A 66 -8.30 -2.14 1.88
N LYS A 67 -9.10 -2.72 2.78
CA LYS A 67 -9.07 -4.16 3.04
C LYS A 67 -7.61 -4.62 3.23
N ASN A 68 -7.23 -5.74 2.63
CA ASN A 68 -5.90 -6.30 2.71
C ASN A 68 -4.92 -5.79 1.64
N SER A 69 -5.10 -4.59 1.08
CA SER A 69 -4.14 -3.98 0.13
C SER A 69 -3.77 -2.57 0.53
N ARG A 70 -2.46 -2.28 0.49
CA ARG A 70 -1.99 -0.89 0.43
C ARG A 70 -2.49 -0.26 -0.86
N LEU A 71 -2.59 1.06 -0.85
CA LEU A 71 -3.15 1.83 -1.96
C LEU A 71 -2.52 3.20 -2.04
N ILE A 72 -2.77 3.86 -3.17
CA ILE A 72 -2.57 5.29 -3.36
C ILE A 72 -3.93 5.98 -3.41
N VAL A 73 -3.99 7.21 -2.90
CA VAL A 73 -5.13 8.11 -3.09
C VAL A 73 -4.77 9.10 -4.19
N LEU A 74 -5.66 9.28 -5.16
CA LEU A 74 -5.49 10.14 -6.32
C LEU A 74 -6.14 11.50 -6.06
N GLU A 75 -5.43 12.59 -6.37
CA GLU A 75 -5.92 13.97 -6.22
C GLU A 75 -5.25 14.90 -7.23
N GLY A 76 -6.03 15.44 -8.18
CA GLY A 76 -5.45 16.22 -9.29
C GLY A 76 -4.34 15.41 -9.96
N GLN A 77 -3.22 16.02 -10.37
CA GLN A 77 -2.05 15.35 -10.96
C GLN A 77 -1.08 14.73 -9.93
N ARG A 78 -1.57 14.43 -8.73
CA ARG A 78 -0.75 13.90 -7.64
C ARG A 78 -1.38 12.65 -7.04
N TYR A 79 -0.54 11.83 -6.43
CA TYR A 79 -1.00 10.72 -5.61
C TYR A 79 -0.32 10.69 -4.25
N HIS A 80 -1.08 10.23 -3.27
CA HIS A 80 -0.69 10.14 -1.87
C HIS A 80 -0.53 8.67 -1.48
N LEU A 81 0.59 8.36 -0.83
CA LEU A 81 0.95 7.02 -0.36
C LEU A 81 0.62 6.81 1.12
N ALA A 82 0.52 7.91 1.86
CA ALA A 82 0.49 7.92 3.31
C ALA A 82 -0.46 8.98 3.86
N VAL A 83 -0.73 8.90 5.17
CA VAL A 83 -1.40 9.97 5.92
C VAL A 83 -0.42 11.13 6.11
N CYS A 84 -0.39 12.03 5.13
CA CYS A 84 0.40 13.25 5.17
C CYS A 84 -0.49 14.48 5.43
N PRO A 85 0.10 15.66 5.75
CA PRO A 85 -0.64 16.91 5.92
C PRO A 85 -1.46 17.35 4.70
N ASP A 86 -1.04 16.95 3.50
CA ASP A 86 -1.68 17.34 2.24
C ASP A 86 -2.73 16.32 1.76
N LEU A 87 -3.03 15.27 2.55
CA LEU A 87 -3.99 14.23 2.14
C LEU A 87 -5.40 14.84 1.98
N PRO A 88 -6.12 14.60 0.86
CA PRO A 88 -7.44 15.19 0.61
C PRO A 88 -8.42 14.89 1.74
N VAL A 89 -9.11 15.93 2.21
CA VAL A 89 -10.13 15.84 3.27
C VAL A 89 -11.53 15.46 2.76
N SER A 90 -11.68 15.25 1.46
CA SER A 90 -12.94 14.84 0.82
C SER A 90 -13.51 13.56 1.45
N ASP A 91 -14.84 13.51 1.60
CA ASP A 91 -15.56 12.32 2.07
C ASP A 91 -15.47 11.14 1.10
N ILE A 92 -15.20 11.42 -0.17
CA ILE A 92 -15.04 10.44 -1.24
C ILE A 92 -13.61 10.53 -1.75
N LEU A 93 -12.93 9.39 -1.82
CA LEU A 93 -11.58 9.25 -2.29
C LEU A 93 -11.54 8.37 -3.55
N HIS A 94 -10.73 8.78 -4.51
CA HIS A 94 -10.33 7.93 -5.63
C HIS A 94 -9.05 7.20 -5.25
N ILE A 95 -9.05 5.88 -5.30
CA ILE A 95 -7.94 5.03 -4.88
C ILE A 95 -7.48 4.10 -6.00
N SER A 96 -6.22 3.69 -5.96
CA SER A 96 -5.63 2.77 -6.95
C SER A 96 -4.47 2.01 -6.33
N THR A 97 -3.94 1.02 -7.03
CA THR A 97 -2.63 0.41 -6.75
C THR A 97 -1.60 0.68 -7.86
N SER A 98 -2.00 1.34 -8.95
CA SER A 98 -1.16 1.67 -10.10
C SER A 98 -1.40 3.08 -10.63
N LEU A 99 -0.46 3.59 -11.42
CA LEU A 99 -0.61 4.86 -12.15
C LEU A 99 -1.36 4.69 -13.49
N ILE A 100 -1.70 3.46 -13.88
CA ILE A 100 -2.46 3.19 -15.11
C ILE A 100 -3.86 3.82 -15.01
N ALA A 101 -4.47 3.74 -13.83
CA ALA A 101 -5.74 4.39 -13.51
C ALA A 101 -5.71 5.92 -13.71
N PHE A 102 -4.52 6.49 -13.83
CA PHE A 102 -4.26 7.93 -13.90
C PHE A 102 -3.86 8.40 -15.31
N GLY A 103 -3.87 7.52 -16.32
CA GLY A 103 -3.39 7.87 -17.66
C GLY A 103 -1.89 8.20 -17.71
N GLY A 104 -1.13 7.81 -16.68
CA GLY A 104 0.35 7.81 -16.65
C GLY A 104 1.04 9.11 -16.23
N ALA A 105 0.34 10.24 -16.04
CA ALA A 105 0.96 11.55 -15.79
C ALA A 105 0.80 12.07 -14.34
N ALA A 106 1.04 11.22 -13.35
CA ALA A 106 0.91 11.56 -11.92
C ALA A 106 2.27 11.69 -11.23
N SER A 107 2.40 12.61 -10.28
CA SER A 107 3.58 12.73 -9.42
C SER A 107 3.27 12.36 -7.97
N VAL A 108 4.25 11.79 -7.25
CA VAL A 108 4.09 11.47 -5.83
C VAL A 108 4.01 12.76 -5.01
N CYS A 109 3.18 12.75 -3.96
CA CYS A 109 3.11 13.84 -2.99
C CYS A 109 4.41 13.92 -2.16
N PRO A 110 5.14 15.05 -2.16
CA PRO A 110 6.36 15.24 -1.34
C PRO A 110 6.12 15.10 0.16
N ALA A 111 4.95 15.54 0.65
CA ALA A 111 4.60 15.40 2.05
C ALA A 111 4.42 13.93 2.46
N CYS A 112 4.02 13.05 1.53
CA CYS A 112 4.06 11.60 1.77
C CYS A 112 5.49 11.10 1.94
N LEU A 113 6.41 11.47 1.04
CA LEU A 113 7.82 11.07 1.15
C LEU A 113 8.47 11.58 2.43
N GLN A 114 8.14 12.81 2.85
CA GLN A 114 8.58 13.38 4.12
C GLN A 114 8.05 12.60 5.33
N THR A 115 6.76 12.24 5.31
CA THR A 115 6.11 11.48 6.40
C THR A 115 6.72 10.09 6.53
N LEU A 116 6.95 9.43 5.40
CA LEU A 116 7.54 8.10 5.34
C LEU A 116 9.06 8.10 5.53
N GLN A 117 9.70 9.27 5.55
CA GLN A 117 11.16 9.43 5.47
C GLN A 117 11.77 8.59 4.33
N TYR A 118 11.06 8.53 3.20
CA TYR A 118 11.37 7.62 2.10
C TYR A 118 12.76 7.91 1.56
N GLN A 119 13.65 6.91 1.57
CA GLN A 119 15.06 7.07 1.18
C GLN A 119 15.74 8.27 1.86
N GLY A 120 15.35 8.64 3.09
CA GLY A 120 15.92 9.79 3.80
C GLY A 120 15.53 11.15 3.23
N TYR A 121 14.45 11.20 2.43
CA TYR A 121 13.82 12.43 1.93
C TYR A 121 13.53 13.40 3.08
N ASP A 122 14.00 14.64 2.92
CA ASP A 122 13.86 15.69 3.91
C ASP A 122 13.82 17.05 3.20
N ALA A 123 12.63 17.62 3.04
CA ALA A 123 12.40 18.90 2.39
C ALA A 123 12.80 20.10 3.26
N GLN A 124 12.99 19.91 4.56
CA GLN A 124 13.26 21.00 5.51
C GLN A 124 14.76 21.28 5.67
N LYS A 125 15.63 20.33 5.31
CA LYS A 125 17.08 20.49 5.39
C LYS A 125 17.65 21.02 4.07
N ALA A 126 17.94 22.32 4.02
CA ALA A 126 18.56 22.98 2.86
C ALA A 126 19.82 22.25 2.35
N ARG A 127 20.66 21.71 3.25
CA ARG A 127 21.86 20.93 2.87
C ARG A 127 21.57 19.65 2.06
N LYS A 128 20.33 19.17 2.07
CA LYS A 128 19.87 17.96 1.37
C LYS A 128 18.98 18.29 0.17
N GLU A 129 18.79 19.55 -0.19
CA GLU A 129 17.84 19.96 -1.22
C GLU A 129 18.06 19.23 -2.55
N SER A 130 19.31 19.14 -3.03
CA SER A 130 19.63 18.41 -4.27
C SER A 130 19.29 16.93 -4.18
N TYR A 131 19.51 16.30 -3.03
CA TYR A 131 19.21 14.88 -2.82
C TYR A 131 17.70 14.64 -2.75
N SER A 132 16.97 15.47 -2.00
CA SER A 132 15.51 15.39 -1.92
C SER A 132 14.85 15.63 -3.29
N ARG A 133 15.39 16.54 -4.10
CA ARG A 133 14.95 16.74 -5.49
C ARG A 133 15.15 15.47 -6.31
N GLN A 134 16.34 14.86 -6.23
CA GLN A 134 16.62 13.60 -6.93
C GLN A 134 15.67 12.48 -6.50
N VAL A 135 15.41 12.31 -5.21
CA VAL A 135 14.48 11.28 -4.70
C VAL A 135 13.05 11.49 -5.25
N LEU A 136 12.62 12.73 -5.45
CA LEU A 136 11.32 13.02 -6.07
C LEU A 136 11.29 12.72 -7.57
N GLU A 137 12.34 13.09 -8.29
CA GLU A 137 12.45 12.90 -9.75
C GLU A 137 12.60 11.41 -10.10
N ASP A 138 13.37 10.67 -9.31
CA ASP A 138 13.63 9.24 -9.49
C ASP A 138 12.55 8.34 -8.85
N PHE A 139 11.52 8.93 -8.24
CA PHE A 139 10.50 8.15 -7.53
C PHE A 139 9.75 7.21 -8.48
N SER A 140 9.73 5.92 -8.14
CA SER A 140 8.94 4.89 -8.82
C SER A 140 7.97 4.24 -7.85
N LEU A 141 6.70 4.17 -8.24
CA LEU A 141 5.66 3.49 -7.48
C LEU A 141 5.95 1.98 -7.38
N ASP A 142 6.47 1.37 -8.46
CA ASP A 142 6.83 -0.05 -8.45
C ASP A 142 7.98 -0.33 -7.48
N GLN A 143 8.99 0.55 -7.44
CA GLN A 143 10.07 0.45 -6.46
C GLN A 143 9.54 0.63 -5.03
N PHE A 144 8.62 1.57 -4.83
CA PHE A 144 8.00 1.78 -3.52
C PHE A 144 7.34 0.50 -2.98
N TRP A 145 6.63 -0.25 -3.83
CA TRP A 145 5.99 -1.52 -3.45
C TRP A 145 6.95 -2.66 -3.11
N THR A 146 8.23 -2.56 -3.51
CA THR A 146 9.25 -3.52 -3.05
C THR A 146 9.61 -3.32 -1.57
N SER A 147 9.53 -2.08 -1.09
CA SER A 147 9.83 -1.72 0.31
C SER A 147 8.58 -1.78 1.18
N PHE A 148 7.43 -1.42 0.62
CA PHE A 148 6.12 -1.45 1.28
C PHE A 148 5.24 -2.49 0.61
N HIS A 149 5.22 -3.71 1.14
CA HIS A 149 4.54 -4.84 0.52
C HIS A 149 3.08 -4.51 0.18
N LEU A 150 2.74 -4.43 -1.11
CA LEU A 150 1.46 -3.93 -1.57
C LEU A 150 0.28 -4.79 -1.07
N TYR A 151 0.38 -6.10 -1.26
CA TYR A 151 -0.68 -7.05 -0.98
C TYR A 151 -0.09 -8.48 -0.86
N PRO A 152 -0.58 -9.30 0.09
CA PRO A 152 -1.61 -8.99 1.08
C PRO A 152 -1.05 -8.32 2.34
N VAL A 153 -1.82 -7.40 2.91
CA VAL A 153 -1.62 -6.85 4.26
C VAL A 153 -2.33 -7.75 5.27
N SER A 154 -1.64 -8.15 6.33
CA SER A 154 -2.10 -9.16 7.28
C SER A 154 -2.84 -8.53 8.47
N GLU A 155 -4.11 -8.88 8.68
CA GLU A 155 -4.91 -8.38 9.83
C GLU A 155 -4.26 -8.66 11.20
N LYS A 156 -3.49 -9.75 11.29
CA LYS A 156 -2.86 -10.18 12.54
C LYS A 156 -1.60 -9.38 12.89
N ARG A 157 -0.91 -8.86 11.87
CA ARG A 157 0.39 -8.18 12.03
C ARG A 157 0.28 -6.67 11.82
N ASP A 158 -0.63 -6.24 10.95
CA ASP A 158 -0.73 -4.87 10.50
C ASP A 158 -1.91 -4.17 11.17
N ILE A 159 -1.62 -3.37 12.21
CA ILE A 159 -2.64 -2.61 12.93
C ILE A 159 -3.20 -1.50 12.03
N ARG A 160 -4.52 -1.53 11.81
CA ARG A 160 -5.26 -0.55 11.01
C ARG A 160 -5.92 0.50 11.87
N LYS A 161 -5.59 1.77 11.63
CA LYS A 161 -6.21 2.92 12.29
C LYS A 161 -7.14 3.64 11.32
N ARG A 162 -8.17 4.30 11.86
CA ARG A 162 -8.99 5.22 11.08
C ARG A 162 -8.14 6.40 10.63
N LEU A 163 -8.41 6.91 9.44
CA LEU A 163 -7.81 8.17 9.01
C LEU A 163 -8.19 9.28 10.00
N PRO A 164 -7.25 10.18 10.34
CA PRO A 164 -7.57 11.34 11.16
C PRO A 164 -8.67 12.16 10.48
N MET A 165 -9.65 12.58 11.26
CA MET A 165 -10.63 13.58 10.83
C MET A 165 -9.92 14.92 10.78
N SER A 166 -10.14 15.69 9.72
CA SER A 166 -9.69 17.08 9.69
C SER A 166 -10.38 17.84 10.82
N GLU A 167 -9.61 18.33 11.78
CA GLU A 167 -10.11 19.33 12.74
C GLU A 167 -10.57 20.54 11.92
N SER A 168 -11.83 20.93 12.11
CA SER A 168 -12.47 22.05 11.43
C SER A 168 -12.07 23.37 12.08
#